data_AF-X1DDZ0-F1
#
_entry.id   AF-X1DDZ0-F1
#
_cell.length_a   1.000
_cell.length_b   1.000
_cell.length_c   1.000
_cell.angle_alpha   90.00
_cell.angle_beta   90.00
_cell.angle_gamma   90.00
#
_symmetry.space_group_name_H-M   'P 1'
#
loop_
_entity.id
_entity.type
_entity.pdbx_description
1 polymer ?
#
loop_
_entity_poly.entity_id
_entity_poly.type
_entity_poly.pdbx_seq_one_letter_code
_entity_poly.pdbx_strand_id
1 'polypeptide(L)'
;MNENNISKRKLDHLKIPIEFDVQHSENYFKYIKLIHHSLPEVNFEDIDLTTKFFNKQISAPICIAAITGGHEISKEINRILATAAESEKIIMGVGSQRAGLEDLSTENSFKVVREVAPNIPL
;
A
#
# COMPACT_ATOMS: atom_id res chain seq x y z
N MET A 1 4.97 0.11 -28.29
CA MET A 1 5.95 0.17 -27.18
C MET A 1 6.35 -1.27 -26.88
N ASN A 2 7.62 -1.63 -26.98
CA ASN A 2 8.06 -3.01 -26.76
C ASN A 2 7.85 -3.41 -25.28
N GLU A 3 7.29 -4.59 -25.02
CA GLU A 3 6.98 -5.15 -23.68
C GLU A 3 8.16 -5.05 -22.70
N ASN A 4 9.39 -5.22 -23.18
CA ASN A 4 10.64 -5.08 -22.42
C ASN A 4 10.80 -3.71 -21.72
N ASN A 5 10.17 -2.65 -22.21
CA ASN A 5 10.29 -1.32 -21.62
C ASN A 5 9.44 -1.17 -20.34
N ILE A 6 8.29 -1.85 -20.25
CA ILE A 6 7.39 -1.71 -19.11
C ILE A 6 7.94 -2.43 -17.88
N SER A 7 8.39 -3.67 -18.05
CA SER A 7 8.96 -4.47 -16.96
C SER A 7 10.18 -3.78 -16.35
N LYS A 8 11.13 -3.32 -17.20
CA LYS A 8 12.30 -2.55 -16.74
C LYS A 8 11.90 -1.30 -15.95
N ARG A 9 10.98 -0.49 -16.50
CA ARG A 9 10.49 0.72 -15.81
C ARG A 9 9.86 0.41 -14.44
N LYS A 10 9.13 -0.70 -14.31
CA LYS A 10 8.55 -1.14 -13.04
C LYS A 10 9.63 -1.50 -12.01
N LEU A 11 10.69 -2.16 -12.45
CA LEU A 11 11.85 -2.44 -11.59
C LEU A 11 12.56 -1.15 -11.16
N ASP A 12 12.80 -0.23 -12.09
CA ASP A 12 13.44 1.05 -11.79
C ASP A 12 12.63 1.86 -10.77
N HIS A 13 11.29 1.87 -10.88
CA HIS A 13 10.40 2.51 -9.92
C HIS A 13 10.46 1.91 -8.50
N LEU A 14 10.92 0.66 -8.35
CA LEU A 14 11.17 0.05 -7.04
C LEU A 14 12.56 0.41 -6.50
N LYS A 15 13.57 0.45 -7.38
CA LYS A 15 14.96 0.70 -6.98
C LYS A 15 15.22 2.16 -6.65
N ILE A 16 14.72 3.07 -7.47
CA ILE A 16 15.05 4.49 -7.36
C ILE A 16 14.71 5.05 -5.97
N PRO A 17 13.52 4.80 -5.38
CA PRO A 17 13.20 5.28 -4.04
C PRO A 17 14.03 4.67 -2.91
N ILE A 18 14.71 3.56 -3.16
CA ILE A 18 15.58 2.87 -2.18
C ILE A 18 17.02 3.38 -2.30
N GLU A 19 17.48 3.61 -3.53
CA GLU A 19 18.88 3.96 -3.84
C GLU A 19 19.14 5.47 -3.83
N PHE A 20 18.11 6.30 -4.06
CA PHE A 20 18.25 7.74 -4.20
C PHE A 20 17.27 8.49 -3.30
N ASP A 21 17.69 9.67 -2.84
CA ASP A 21 16.80 10.61 -2.16
C ASP A 21 15.87 11.30 -3.17
N VAL A 22 14.71 10.69 -3.38
CA VAL A 22 13.64 11.19 -4.26
C VAL A 22 12.38 11.56 -3.48
N GLN A 23 12.44 11.52 -2.14
CA GLN A 23 11.33 11.94 -1.31
C GLN A 23 11.14 13.46 -1.47
N HIS A 24 9.89 13.92 -1.42
CA HIS A 24 9.64 15.34 -1.46
C HIS A 24 10.32 16.03 -0.26
N SER A 25 11.14 17.05 -0.53
CA SER A 25 11.93 17.74 0.48
C SER A 25 11.07 18.50 1.50
N GLU A 26 9.87 18.91 1.12
CA GLU A 26 8.96 19.68 1.97
C GLU A 26 7.88 18.79 2.60
N ASN A 27 7.84 18.78 3.93
CA ASN A 27 6.75 18.20 4.69
C ASN A 27 5.78 19.28 5.16
N TYR A 28 4.66 19.45 4.47
CA TYR A 28 3.64 20.46 4.83
C TYR A 28 2.88 20.13 6.12
N PHE A 29 2.95 18.90 6.65
CA PHE A 29 2.38 18.60 7.97
C PHE A 29 3.05 19.39 9.10
N LYS A 30 4.25 19.95 8.88
CA LYS A 30 4.92 20.85 9.85
C LYS A 30 4.11 22.12 10.17
N TYR A 31 3.18 22.50 9.29
CA TYR A 31 2.29 23.66 9.49
C TYR A 31 1.00 23.30 10.24
N ILE A 32 0.75 22.02 10.50
CA ILE A 32 -0.41 21.55 11.26
C ILE A 32 0.05 21.27 12.69
N LYS A 33 -0.59 21.92 13.66
CA LYS A 33 -0.35 21.69 15.09
C LYS A 33 -1.60 21.08 15.72
N LEU A 34 -1.45 19.88 16.29
CA LEU A 34 -2.46 19.30 17.17
C LEU A 34 -2.33 19.95 18.55
N ILE A 35 -3.44 20.48 19.07
CA ILE A 35 -3.44 21.07 20.42
C ILE A 35 -3.39 19.96 21.45
N HIS A 36 -2.36 19.96 22.28
CA HIS A 36 -2.19 18.97 23.33
C HIS A 36 -3.18 19.22 24.48
N HIS A 37 -3.86 18.16 24.91
CA HIS A 37 -4.70 18.15 26.10
C HIS A 37 -3.96 17.37 27.21
N SER A 38 -3.51 18.08 28.26
CA SER A 38 -2.68 17.48 29.32
C SER A 38 -3.45 16.62 30.32
N LEU A 39 -4.77 16.79 30.38
CA LEU A 39 -5.68 16.01 31.23
C LEU A 39 -6.84 15.50 30.36
N PRO A 40 -6.60 14.51 29.49
CA PRO A 40 -7.66 13.93 28.67
C PRO A 40 -8.63 13.14 29.54
N GLU A 41 -9.93 13.35 29.33
CA GLU A 41 -11.01 12.59 30.00
C GLU A 41 -11.35 11.29 29.23
N VAL A 42 -10.34 10.64 28.67
CA VAL A 42 -10.47 9.38 27.91
C VAL A 42 -9.42 8.39 28.39
N ASN A 43 -9.82 7.13 28.55
CA ASN A 43 -8.91 6.05 28.87
C ASN A 43 -8.21 5.56 27.60
N PHE A 44 -6.93 5.21 27.70
CA PHE A 44 -6.15 4.78 26.52
C PHE A 44 -6.75 3.52 25.88
N GLU A 45 -7.20 2.57 26.71
CA GLU A 45 -7.81 1.31 26.27
C GLU A 45 -9.18 1.50 25.58
N ASP A 46 -9.81 2.67 25.73
CA ASP A 46 -11.10 2.99 25.11
C ASP A 46 -10.93 3.62 23.71
N ILE A 47 -9.69 3.82 23.23
CA ILE A 47 -9.42 4.41 21.91
C ILE A 47 -9.70 3.37 20.82
N ASP A 48 -10.80 3.56 20.10
CA ASP A 48 -11.16 2.76 18.93
C ASP A 48 -10.73 3.45 17.62
N LEU A 49 -9.80 2.83 16.90
CA LEU A 49 -9.35 3.29 15.58
C LEU A 49 -10.18 2.70 14.43
N THR A 50 -11.08 1.76 14.74
CA THR A 50 -11.82 1.04 13.70
C THR A 50 -12.72 1.99 12.93
N THR A 51 -12.84 1.77 11.63
CA THR A 51 -13.70 2.57 10.77
C THR A 51 -14.25 1.76 9.61
N LYS A 52 -15.15 2.35 8.83
CA LYS A 52 -15.72 1.73 7.63
C LYS A 52 -15.07 2.30 6.38
N PHE A 53 -14.65 1.41 5.50
CA PHE A 53 -14.25 1.75 4.14
C PHE A 53 -15.18 1.03 3.17
N PHE A 54 -16.06 1.79 2.52
CA PHE A 54 -17.21 1.28 1.79
C PHE A 54 -18.04 0.29 2.65
N ASN A 55 -18.13 -0.97 2.23
CA ASN A 55 -18.91 -2.02 2.90
C ASN A 55 -18.07 -2.91 3.84
N LYS A 56 -16.81 -2.55 4.13
CA LYS A 56 -15.91 -3.33 4.98
C LYS A 56 -15.50 -2.53 6.22
N GLN A 57 -15.39 -3.23 7.35
CA GLN A 57 -14.76 -2.70 8.56
C GLN A 57 -13.24 -2.88 8.46
N ILE A 58 -12.49 -1.85 8.83
CA ILE A 58 -11.02 -1.87 8.94
C ILE A 58 -10.61 -1.51 10.37
N SER A 59 -9.42 -1.96 10.78
CA SER A 59 -8.90 -1.75 12.14
C SER A 59 -8.43 -0.34 12.43
N ALA A 60 -8.00 0.40 11.40
CA ALA A 60 -7.41 1.73 11.52
C ALA A 60 -7.63 2.54 10.23
N PRO A 61 -7.70 3.88 10.32
CA PRO A 61 -7.91 4.77 9.17
C PRO A 61 -6.62 5.01 8.37
N ILE A 62 -5.89 3.94 8.06
CA ILE A 62 -4.63 3.97 7.32
C ILE A 62 -4.64 2.92 6.20
N CYS A 63 -3.80 3.10 5.20
CA CYS A 63 -3.69 2.18 4.08
C CYS A 63 -2.26 2.08 3.55
N ILE A 64 -1.94 0.94 2.93
CA ILE A 64 -0.79 0.81 2.04
C ILE A 64 -1.22 1.30 0.66
N ALA A 65 -0.71 2.45 0.24
CA ALA A 65 -1.03 3.01 -1.07
C ALA A 65 -0.41 2.17 -2.22
N ALA A 66 -0.88 2.42 -3.44
CA ALA A 66 -0.43 1.72 -4.64
C ALA A 66 1.08 1.90 -4.90
N ILE A 67 1.83 0.79 -4.91
CA ILE A 67 3.29 0.80 -5.17
C ILE A 67 3.62 0.06 -6.46
N THR A 68 3.39 -1.26 -6.53
CA THR A 68 3.98 -2.08 -7.60
C THR A 68 3.08 -3.22 -8.13
N GLY A 69 3.63 -3.97 -9.09
CA GLY A 69 3.01 -5.02 -9.87
C GLY A 69 3.40 -4.89 -11.34
N GLY A 70 3.54 -6.02 -12.05
CA GLY A 70 3.98 -6.07 -13.44
C GLY A 70 5.45 -6.47 -13.67
N HIS A 71 6.14 -6.98 -12.65
CA HIS A 71 7.49 -7.55 -12.73
C HIS A 71 7.59 -8.72 -11.75
N GLU A 72 8.47 -9.70 -12.02
CA GLU A 72 8.65 -10.92 -11.20
C GLU A 72 8.83 -10.61 -9.70
N ILE A 73 9.82 -9.77 -9.35
CA ILE A 73 10.06 -9.33 -7.96
C ILE A 73 8.84 -8.63 -7.31
N SER A 74 7.97 -8.01 -8.10
CA SER A 74 6.79 -7.31 -7.57
C SER A 74 5.78 -8.28 -6.97
N LYS A 75 5.75 -9.55 -7.44
CA LYS A 75 4.89 -10.58 -6.85
C LYS A 75 5.22 -10.78 -5.38
N GLU A 76 6.50 -10.92 -5.05
CA GLU A 76 6.93 -11.17 -3.68
C GLU A 76 6.70 -9.95 -2.79
N ILE A 77 6.98 -8.74 -3.30
CA ILE A 77 6.70 -7.50 -2.58
C ILE A 77 5.20 -7.37 -2.27
N ASN A 78 4.35 -7.58 -3.28
CA ASN A 78 2.90 -7.51 -3.11
C ASN A 78 2.39 -8.58 -2.13
N ARG A 79 2.97 -9.80 -2.14
CA ARG A 79 2.64 -10.85 -1.18
C ARG A 79 2.94 -10.44 0.25
N ILE A 80 4.13 -9.89 0.50
CA ILE A 80 4.55 -9.44 1.84
C ILE A 80 3.64 -8.32 2.34
N LEU A 81 3.42 -7.29 1.52
CA LEU A 81 2.58 -6.15 1.89
C LEU A 81 1.13 -6.57 2.15
N ALA A 82 0.58 -7.45 1.31
CA ALA A 82 -0.79 -7.95 1.46
C ALA A 82 -0.94 -8.81 2.72
N THR A 83 0.06 -9.63 3.05
CA THR A 83 0.06 -10.46 4.26
C THR A 83 0.03 -9.57 5.52
N ALA A 84 0.85 -8.52 5.54
CA ALA A 84 0.86 -7.55 6.64
C ALA A 84 -0.45 -6.74 6.70
N ALA A 85 -0.97 -6.29 5.57
CA ALA A 85 -2.23 -5.56 5.53
C ALA A 85 -3.40 -6.42 6.02
N GLU A 86 -3.44 -7.70 5.66
CA GLU A 86 -4.46 -8.65 6.12
C GLU A 86 -4.35 -8.91 7.62
N SER A 87 -3.14 -9.13 8.16
CA SER A 87 -2.95 -9.36 9.60
C SER A 87 -3.37 -8.15 10.42
N GLU A 88 -3.04 -6.95 9.94
CA GLU A 88 -3.42 -5.69 10.58
C GLU A 88 -4.85 -5.27 10.26
N LYS A 89 -5.53 -5.91 9.30
CA LYS A 89 -6.89 -5.56 8.81
C LYS A 89 -7.00 -4.11 8.30
N ILE A 90 -5.98 -3.65 7.59
CA ILE A 90 -5.94 -2.32 6.94
C ILE A 90 -6.09 -2.43 5.42
N ILE A 91 -6.37 -1.31 4.75
CA ILE A 91 -6.55 -1.27 3.30
C ILE A 91 -5.19 -1.42 2.60
N MET A 92 -5.15 -2.10 1.45
CA MET A 92 -3.99 -2.08 0.56
C MET A 92 -4.42 -1.83 -0.89
N GLY A 93 -3.76 -0.90 -1.58
CA GLY A 93 -3.88 -0.74 -3.03
C GLY A 93 -2.75 -1.42 -3.79
N VAL A 94 -3.02 -1.87 -5.02
CA VAL A 94 -1.99 -2.38 -5.94
C VAL A 94 -1.50 -1.30 -6.89
N GLY A 95 -0.27 -1.44 -7.39
CA GLY A 95 0.27 -0.54 -8.42
C GLY A 95 -0.54 -0.59 -9.72
N SER A 96 -0.23 0.31 -10.66
CA SER A 96 -0.87 0.35 -11.97
C SER A 96 -0.87 -1.04 -12.65
N GLN A 97 -2.08 -1.55 -12.93
CA GLN A 97 -2.33 -2.88 -13.48
C GLN A 97 -2.14 -2.97 -15.00
N ARG A 98 -1.74 -1.88 -15.67
CA ARG A 98 -1.51 -1.85 -17.12
C ARG A 98 -0.62 -3.00 -17.60
N ALA A 99 0.44 -3.31 -16.86
CA ALA A 99 1.33 -4.42 -17.18
C ALA A 99 0.59 -5.78 -17.19
N GLY A 100 -0.30 -6.02 -16.22
CA GLY A 100 -1.10 -7.25 -16.16
C GLY A 100 -2.20 -7.33 -17.22
N LEU A 101 -2.61 -6.19 -17.80
CA LEU A 101 -3.56 -6.15 -18.92
C LEU A 101 -2.88 -6.32 -20.28
N GLU A 102 -1.67 -5.78 -20.45
CA GLU A 102 -0.90 -5.89 -21.70
C GLU A 102 -0.13 -7.21 -21.79
N ASP A 103 0.36 -7.75 -20.66
CA ASP A 103 1.06 -9.03 -20.58
C ASP A 103 0.52 -9.88 -19.41
N LEU A 104 -0.30 -10.87 -19.76
CA LEU A 104 -0.94 -11.79 -18.82
C LEU A 104 0.07 -12.62 -18.01
N SER A 105 1.31 -12.79 -18.47
CA SER A 105 2.35 -13.51 -17.70
C SER A 105 2.66 -12.81 -16.37
N THR A 106 2.40 -11.50 -16.29
CA THR A 106 2.64 -10.69 -15.09
C THR A 106 1.43 -10.62 -14.13
N GLU A 107 0.28 -11.18 -14.52
CA GLU A 107 -0.97 -11.12 -13.74
C GLU A 107 -0.80 -11.72 -12.33
N ASN A 108 0.03 -12.75 -12.20
CA ASN A 108 0.33 -13.40 -10.92
C ASN A 108 0.99 -12.46 -9.90
N SER A 109 1.60 -11.35 -10.35
CA SER A 109 2.13 -10.33 -9.44
C SER A 109 1.05 -9.47 -8.76
N PHE A 110 -0.20 -9.54 -9.23
CA PHE A 110 -1.37 -8.88 -8.65
C PHE A 110 -2.31 -9.88 -7.97
N LYS A 111 -2.59 -11.04 -8.60
CA LYS A 111 -3.47 -12.09 -8.04
C LYS A 111 -3.08 -12.53 -6.64
N VAL A 112 -1.77 -12.64 -6.40
CA VAL A 112 -1.20 -13.02 -5.10
C VAL A 112 -1.74 -12.18 -3.94
N VAL A 113 -2.08 -10.92 -4.17
CA VAL A 113 -2.61 -10.02 -3.13
C VAL A 113 -3.93 -10.54 -2.58
N ARG A 114 -4.89 -10.90 -3.44
CA ARG A 114 -6.18 -11.45 -2.97
C ARG A 114 -6.05 -12.87 -2.43
N GLU A 115 -5.10 -13.65 -2.93
CA GLU A 115 -4.81 -15.02 -2.43
C GLU A 115 -4.39 -15.01 -0.96
N VAL A 116 -3.57 -14.04 -0.54
CA VAL A 116 -3.09 -13.94 0.85
C VAL A 116 -3.88 -12.98 1.72
N ALA A 117 -4.65 -12.05 1.11
CA ALA A 117 -5.46 -11.06 1.80
C ALA A 117 -6.95 -11.18 1.40
N PRO A 118 -7.66 -12.23 1.86
CA PRO A 118 -9.04 -12.50 1.43
C PRO A 118 -10.07 -11.53 2.04
N ASN A 119 -9.78 -10.91 3.19
CA ASN A 119 -10.82 -10.19 3.95
C ASN A 119 -10.73 -8.67 3.81
N ILE A 120 -9.54 -8.09 3.64
CA ILE A 120 -9.40 -6.63 3.57
C ILE A 120 -9.91 -6.02 2.25
N PRO A 121 -10.20 -4.71 2.22
CA PRO A 121 -10.34 -3.95 0.98
C PRO A 121 -9.03 -3.94 0.18
N LEU A 122 -9.15 -4.17 -1.14
CA LEU A 122 -8.06 -4.08 -2.12
C LEU A 122 -8.43 -3.15 -3.27
#